data_AF-A0A970Q2V0-F1
#
_entry.id   AF-A0A970Q2V0-F1
#
_cell.length_a   1.000
_cell.length_b   1.000
_cell.length_c   1.000
_cell.angle_alpha   90.00
_cell.angle_beta   90.00
_cell.angle_gamma   90.00
#
_symmetry.space_group_name_H-M   'P 1'
#
loop_
_entity.id
_entity.type
_entity.pdbx_description
1 polymer ?
#
loop_
_entity_poly.entity_id
_entity_poly.type
_entity_poly.pdbx_seq_one_letter_code
_entity_poly.pdbx_strand_id
1 'polypeptide(L)'
;MTNFLPAGIINENLEEIAQRIDRLRALTQESSQDIQQEVQVLAQLTLELRLFISSFTCQPLIYTGSGSTEEIIKRLEWALAFSEEVDPMALFGLQKKTKRKASPK
;
A
#
# COMPACT_ATOMS: atom_id res chain seq x y z
N MET A 1 -16.75 0.22 -4.91
CA MET A 1 -15.68 0.87 -4.14
C MET A 1 -14.57 -0.16 -3.96
N THR A 2 -13.30 0.21 -4.15
CA THR A 2 -12.18 -0.72 -3.96
C THR A 2 -11.82 -0.77 -2.47
N ASN A 3 -11.57 -1.96 -1.92
CA ASN A 3 -11.07 -2.12 -0.54
C ASN A 3 -9.56 -1.85 -0.42
N PHE A 4 -8.92 -1.39 -1.50
CA PHE A 4 -7.50 -1.12 -1.56
C PHE A 4 -7.29 0.38 -1.65
N LEU A 5 -6.54 0.92 -0.70
CA LEU A 5 -6.12 2.31 -0.67
C LEU A 5 -4.63 2.40 -1.04
N PRO A 6 -4.23 3.37 -1.89
CA PRO A 6 -2.83 3.67 -2.08
C PRO A 6 -2.25 4.14 -0.76
N ALA A 7 -1.11 3.58 -0.35
CA ALA A 7 -0.40 4.00 0.85
C ALA A 7 0.37 5.33 0.65
N GLY A 8 -0.05 6.19 -0.30
CA GLY A 8 0.60 7.47 -0.57
C GLY A 8 0.64 8.37 0.66
N ILE A 9 -0.40 8.29 1.49
CA ILE A 9 -0.50 9.00 2.77
C ILE A 9 0.65 8.65 3.74
N ILE A 10 1.22 7.45 3.66
CA ILE A 10 2.36 7.06 4.51
C ILE A 10 3.60 7.85 4.10
N ASN A 11 3.85 7.99 2.80
CA ASN A 11 5.01 8.75 2.29
C ASN A 11 4.90 10.23 2.64
N GLU A 12 3.71 10.82 2.48
CA GLU A 12 3.45 12.22 2.83
C GLU A 12 3.69 12.48 4.32
N ASN A 13 3.16 11.61 5.19
CA ASN A 13 3.36 11.73 6.62
C ASN A 13 4.82 11.55 7.04
N LEU A 14 5.59 10.66 6.40
CA LEU A 14 7.02 10.49 6.69
C LEU A 14 7.85 11.71 6.32
N GLU A 15 7.52 12.36 5.20
CA GLU A 15 8.15 13.61 4.81
C GLU A 15 7.86 14.72 5.83
N GLU A 16 6.60 14.83 6.30
CA GLU A 16 6.23 15.79 7.34
C GLU A 16 6.95 15.52 8.66
N ILE A 17 7.05 14.25 9.08
CA ILE A 17 7.77 13.85 10.29
C ILE A 17 9.25 14.24 10.18
N ALA A 18 9.91 13.97 9.04
CA ALA A 18 11.30 14.36 8.82
C ALA A 18 11.49 15.88 8.95
N GLN A 19 10.61 16.67 8.32
CA GLN A 19 10.63 18.14 8.44
C GLN A 19 10.44 18.62 9.89
N ARG A 20 9.55 17.97 10.65
CA ARG A 20 9.34 18.30 12.07
C ARG A 20 10.54 17.94 12.93
N ILE A 21 11.24 16.85 12.65
CA ILE A 21 12.48 16.46 13.31
C ILE A 21 13.59 17.49 13.06
N ASP A 22 13.73 17.96 11.82
CA ASP A 22 14.72 19.00 11.49
C ASP A 22 14.42 20.32 12.21
N ARG A 23 13.14 20.70 12.29
CA ARG A 23 12.71 21.86 13.09
C ARG A 23 13.01 21.68 14.57
N LEU A 24 12.72 20.50 15.13
CA LEU A 24 13.03 20.19 16.52
C LEU A 24 14.53 20.31 16.77
N ARG A 25 15.36 19.69 15.93
CA ARG A 25 16.82 19.77 16.03
C ARG A 25 17.34 21.21 16.01
N ALA A 26 16.74 22.10 15.21
CA ALA A 26 17.11 23.51 15.18
C ALA A 26 16.72 24.26 16.47
N LEU A 27 15.58 23.92 17.08
CA LEU A 27 15.10 24.53 18.32
C LEU A 27 15.81 24.00 19.57
N THR A 28 16.40 22.81 19.49
CA THR A 28 17.00 22.09 20.63
C THR A 28 18.53 22.14 20.67
N GLN A 29 19.16 23.04 19.90
CA GLN A 29 20.64 23.14 19.82
C GLN A 29 21.31 23.36 21.18
N GLU A 30 20.66 24.06 22.13
CA GLU A 30 21.18 24.31 23.48
C GLU A 30 20.48 23.45 24.57
N SER A 31 19.67 22.47 24.16
CA SER A 31 18.92 21.62 25.10
C SER A 31 19.76 20.48 25.69
N SER A 32 19.18 19.71 26.62
CA SER A 32 19.90 18.60 27.26
C SER A 32 20.36 17.54 26.24
N GLN A 33 21.46 16.86 26.56
CA GLN A 33 21.97 15.76 25.74
C GLN A 33 20.92 14.67 25.50
N ASP A 34 20.07 14.39 26.49
CA ASP A 34 18.99 13.42 26.38
C ASP A 34 18.00 13.80 25.27
N ILE A 35 17.62 15.09 25.17
CA ILE A 35 16.72 15.57 24.11
C ILE A 35 17.37 15.43 22.74
N GLN A 36 18.66 15.74 22.63
CA GLN A 36 19.39 15.61 21.37
C GLN A 36 19.50 14.14 20.92
N GLN A 37 19.71 13.21 21.88
CA GLN A 37 19.72 11.78 21.59
C GLN A 37 18.36 11.30 21.10
N GLU A 38 17.26 11.65 21.78
CA GLU A 38 15.91 11.24 21.36
C GLU A 38 15.55 11.80 19.97
N VAL A 39 15.89 13.05 19.68
CA VAL A 39 15.69 13.65 18.34
C VAL A 39 16.51 12.89 17.28
N GLN A 40 17.72 12.46 17.60
CA GLN A 40 18.56 11.68 16.70
C GLN A 40 17.99 10.29 16.46
N VAL A 41 17.46 9.63 17.49
CA VAL A 41 16.78 8.32 17.36
C VAL A 41 15.55 8.45 16.45
N LEU A 42 14.71 9.47 16.65
CA LEU A 42 13.56 9.73 15.78
C LEU A 42 13.97 9.98 14.32
N ALA A 43 15.05 10.74 14.10
CA ALA A 43 15.59 10.99 12.77
C ALA A 43 16.01 9.68 12.08
N GLN A 44 16.71 8.82 12.82
CA GLN A 44 17.20 7.55 12.30
C GLN A 44 16.04 6.61 11.95
N LEU A 45 15.06 6.45 12.85
CA LEU A 45 13.88 5.61 12.61
C LEU A 45 13.07 6.08 11.40
N THR A 46 12.90 7.40 11.26
CA THR A 46 12.17 7.99 10.12
C THR A 46 12.90 7.74 8.80
N LEU A 47 14.24 7.88 8.81
CA LEU A 47 15.07 7.62 7.64
C LEU A 47 15.03 6.14 7.24
N GLU A 48 15.20 5.23 8.20
CA GLU A 48 15.15 3.78 7.97
C GLU A 48 13.81 3.36 7.38
N LEU A 49 12.70 3.84 7.94
CA LEU A 49 11.37 3.55 7.44
C LEU A 49 11.14 4.09 6.02
N ARG A 50 11.63 5.31 5.73
CA ARG A 50 11.57 5.88 4.38
C ARG A 50 12.36 5.04 3.38
N LEU A 51 13.58 4.63 3.73
CA LEU A 51 14.42 3.78 2.89
C LEU A 51 13.75 2.43 2.64
N PHE A 52 13.18 1.82 3.68
CA PHE A 52 12.45 0.57 3.57
C PHE A 52 11.29 0.68 2.58
N ILE A 53 10.42 1.68 2.71
CA ILE A 53 9.29 1.87 1.78
C ILE A 53 9.78 2.16 0.36
N SER A 54 10.87 2.93 0.21
CA SER A 54 11.44 3.23 -1.11
C SER A 54 12.03 2.01 -1.83
N SER A 55 12.32 0.93 -1.11
CA SER A 55 12.83 -0.31 -1.68
C SER A 55 11.77 -1.14 -2.43
N PHE A 56 10.49 -0.83 -2.24
CA PHE A 56 9.41 -1.53 -2.93
C PHE A 56 9.36 -1.17 -4.41
N THR A 57 9.11 -2.17 -5.26
CA THR A 57 9.01 -2.00 -6.72
C THR A 57 7.81 -1.16 -7.15
N CYS A 58 6.84 -0.97 -6.26
CA CYS A 58 5.64 -0.19 -6.50
C CYS A 58 5.09 0.41 -5.18
N GLN A 59 4.15 1.34 -5.31
CA GLN A 59 3.46 1.93 -4.17
C GLN A 59 2.68 0.83 -3.41
N PRO A 60 2.91 0.65 -2.09
CA PRO A 60 2.16 -0.33 -1.33
C PRO A 60 0.66 0.00 -1.28
N LEU A 61 -0.17 -1.04 -1.23
CA LEU A 61 -1.62 -0.95 -1.07
C LEU A 61 -2.01 -1.39 0.34
N ILE A 62 -2.94 -0.65 0.93
CA ILE A 62 -3.56 -0.99 2.22
C ILE A 62 -4.91 -1.62 1.93
N TYR A 63 -5.10 -2.87 2.35
CA TYR A 63 -6.42 -3.49 2.31
C TYR A 63 -7.23 -3.09 3.56
N THR A 64 -8.38 -2.46 3.36
CA THR A 64 -9.26 -1.97 4.44
C THR A 64 -10.59 -2.72 4.51
N GLY A 65 -10.74 -3.80 3.77
CA GLY A 65 -11.93 -4.65 3.84
C GLY A 65 -11.89 -5.62 5.03
N SER A 66 -12.96 -6.39 5.19
CA SER A 66 -12.99 -7.47 6.17
C SER A 66 -12.24 -8.73 5.69
N GLY A 67 -11.84 -9.56 6.64
CA GLY A 67 -11.12 -10.82 6.42
C GLY A 67 -9.76 -10.84 7.11
N SER A 68 -9.19 -12.02 7.29
CA SER A 68 -7.81 -12.17 7.76
C SER A 68 -6.81 -11.94 6.62
N THR A 69 -5.57 -11.59 6.95
CA THR A 69 -4.48 -11.43 5.95
C THR A 69 -4.37 -12.64 5.03
N GLU A 70 -4.39 -13.85 5.58
CA GLU A 70 -4.31 -15.11 4.83
C GLU A 70 -5.47 -15.32 3.85
N GLU A 71 -6.69 -14.97 4.25
CA GLU A 71 -7.86 -15.05 3.37
C GLU A 71 -7.73 -14.09 2.19
N ILE A 72 -7.21 -12.89 2.44
CA ILE A 72 -7.04 -11.88 1.39
C ILE A 72 -5.94 -12.26 0.43
N ILE A 73 -4.81 -12.79 0.94
CA ILE A 73 -3.72 -13.32 0.12
C ILE A 73 -4.26 -14.42 -0.81
N LYS A 74 -4.96 -15.42 -0.27
CA LYS A 74 -5.54 -16.51 -1.10
C LYS A 74 -6.49 -16.00 -2.17
N ARG A 75 -7.29 -14.98 -1.88
CA ARG A 75 -8.20 -14.36 -2.87
C ARG A 75 -7.42 -13.67 -3.99
N LEU A 76 -6.33 -12.97 -3.65
CA LEU A 76 -5.46 -12.31 -4.62
C LEU A 76 -4.72 -13.32 -5.49
N GLU A 77 -4.15 -14.36 -4.89
CA GLU A 77 -3.49 -15.46 -5.60
C GLU A 77 -4.45 -16.15 -6.57
N TRP A 78 -5.67 -16.43 -6.12
CA TRP A 78 -6.72 -16.97 -6.99
C TRP A 78 -6.96 -16.03 -8.17
N ALA A 79 -7.27 -14.75 -7.92
CA ALA A 79 -7.54 -13.78 -8.98
C ALA A 79 -6.39 -13.64 -10.00
N LEU A 80 -5.13 -13.72 -9.56
CA LEU A 80 -3.96 -13.68 -10.42
C LEU A 80 -3.87 -14.92 -11.32
N ALA A 81 -4.10 -16.12 -10.78
CA ALA A 81 -4.12 -17.37 -11.55
C ALA A 81 -5.17 -17.34 -12.69
N PHE A 82 -6.35 -16.76 -12.44
CA PHE A 82 -7.35 -16.56 -13.51
C PHE A 82 -6.92 -15.56 -14.59
N SER A 83 -6.04 -14.61 -14.26
CA SER A 83 -5.57 -13.61 -15.24
C SER A 83 -4.49 -14.16 -16.16
N GLU A 84 -3.71 -15.15 -15.70
CA GLU A 84 -2.63 -15.78 -16.49
C GLU A 84 -3.13 -16.91 -17.39
N GLU A 85 -4.23 -17.60 -17.01
CA GLU A 85 -4.73 -18.77 -17.73
C GLU A 85 -5.82 -18.48 -18.79
N VAL A 86 -6.28 -17.23 -18.94
CA VAL A 86 -7.45 -16.93 -19.77
C VAL A 86 -7.16 -15.91 -20.86
N ASP A 87 -7.16 -16.37 -22.12
CA ASP A 87 -7.22 -15.51 -23.30
C ASP A 87 -8.48 -14.59 -23.19
N PRO A 88 -8.32 -13.26 -23.12
CA PRO A 88 -9.43 -12.31 -22.99
C PRO A 88 -10.55 -12.53 -24.03
N MET A 89 -10.21 -13.05 -25.22
CA MET A 89 -11.18 -13.34 -26.26
C MET A 89 -12.08 -14.55 -25.97
N ALA A 90 -11.62 -15.53 -25.18
CA ALA A 90 -12.41 -16.69 -24.78
C ALA A 90 -13.58 -16.30 -23.86
N LEU A 91 -13.37 -15.31 -22.98
CA LEU A 91 -14.40 -14.80 -22.05
C LEU A 91 -15.51 -14.02 -22.78
N PHE A 92 -15.17 -13.22 -23.80
CA PHE A 92 -16.16 -12.54 -24.63
C PHE A 92 -17.08 -13.53 -25.40
N GLY A 93 -16.56 -14.71 -25.75
CA GLY A 93 -17.33 -15.78 -26.39
C GLY A 93 -18.41 -16.39 -25.47
N LEU A 94 -18.16 -16.47 -24.16
CA LEU A 94 -19.08 -17.04 -23.18
C LEU A 94 -20.25 -16.09 -22.86
N GLN A 95 -20.01 -14.78 -22.79
CA GLN A 95 -21.09 -13.79 -22.58
C GLN A 95 -22.08 -13.70 -23.76
N LYS A 96 -21.63 -13.97 -24.99
CA LYS A 96 -22.53 -14.03 -26.16
C LYS A 96 -23.41 -15.29 -26.17
N LYS A 97 -22.94 -16.41 -25.61
CA LYS A 97 -23.70 -17.68 -25.54
C LYS A 97 -24.80 -17.64 -24.49
N THR A 98 -24.62 -16.93 -23.38
CA THR A 98 -25.67 -16.74 -22.37
C THR A 98 -26.80 -15.82 -22.85
N LYS A 99 -26.50 -14.76 -23.61
CA LYS A 99 -27.55 -13.90 -24.21
C LYS A 99 -28.40 -14.59 -25.28
N ARG A 100 -27.89 -15.62 -25.97
CA ARG A 100 -28.65 -16.39 -26.97
C ARG A 100 -29.57 -17.47 -26.38
N LYS A 101 -29.38 -17.88 -25.12
CA LYS A 101 -30.21 -18.89 -24.45
C LYS A 101 -31.36 -18.30 -23.62
N ALA A 102 -31.41 -16.98 -23.44
CA ALA A 102 -32.41 -16.28 -22.63
C ALA A 102 -33.54 -15.62 -23.47
N SER A 103 -33.86 -16.19 -24.63
CA SER A 103 -35.06 -15.82 -25.40
C SER A 103 -35.97 -17.04 -25.51
N PRO A 104 -36.90 -17.25 -24.57
CA PRO A 104 -37.97 -18.22 -24.72
C PRO A 104 -39.08 -17.63 -25.62
N LYS A 105 -39.66 -18.51 -26.46
CA LYS A 105 -40.98 -18.33 -27.06
C LYS A 105 -42.06 -18.46 -25.99
#